data_AF-A0A850P9V7-F1
#
_entry.id   AF-A0A850P9V7-F1
#
_cell.length_a   1.000
_cell.length_b   1.000
_cell.length_c   1.000
_cell.angle_alpha   90.00
_cell.angle_beta   90.00
_cell.angle_gamma   90.00
#
_symmetry.space_group_name_H-M   'P 1'
#
loop_
_entity.id
_entity.type
_entity.pdbx_description
1 polymer ?
#
loop_
_entity_poly.entity_id
_entity_poly.type
_entity_poly.pdbx_seq_one_letter_code
_entity_poly.pdbx_strand_id
1 'polypeptide(L)'
;MTLPQLGALPAQVRPGQPRLAPSLRMMARQAPPRLLRDHIDPAPLMLGNDTLGDCTSAGLGNHIRATAALGGFQVGVRTADAIQFYERSTGYTPADPSTDQGGIESDVLTYASRNGYALENETLFPIWGTAEPDDFNGMRNIMASMGAAYLGVQLAIADQGDGVLDTTTPGDQTPGSWGGHCLLAWGYTGTADTDLVSLLTWGTIRQATWRWVRSRIMECHGVAWRQLVPASGMTLMGGDWGALVEANREYLAG
;
A
#
# COMPACT_ATOMS: atom_id res chain seq x y z
N MET A 1 -22.08 12.64 8.14
CA MET A 1 -21.06 12.30 7.12
C MET A 1 -21.15 10.81 6.87
N THR A 2 -21.11 10.39 5.61
CA THR A 2 -21.07 8.96 5.25
C THR A 2 -19.65 8.45 5.50
N LEU A 3 -19.52 7.27 6.11
CA LEU A 3 -18.21 6.64 6.29
C LEU A 3 -17.63 6.22 4.93
N PRO A 4 -16.29 6.27 4.76
CA PRO A 4 -15.65 5.75 3.55
C PRO A 4 -15.81 4.22 3.46
N GLN A 5 -15.57 3.68 2.27
CA GLN A 5 -15.67 2.25 1.99
C GLN A 5 -14.38 1.49 2.28
N LEU A 6 -14.56 0.21 2.59
CA LEU A 6 -13.51 -0.77 2.86
C LEU A 6 -13.55 -1.84 1.76
N GLY A 7 -12.50 -2.65 1.63
CA GLY A 7 -12.52 -3.72 0.63
C GLY A 7 -11.23 -4.53 0.50
N ALA A 8 -10.35 -4.50 1.50
CA ALA A 8 -9.27 -5.48 1.53
C ALA A 8 -9.83 -6.78 2.09
N LEU A 9 -9.68 -7.85 1.34
CA LEU A 9 -10.03 -9.19 1.80
C LEU A 9 -8.92 -9.73 2.72
N PRO A 10 -9.18 -10.81 3.49
CA PRO A 10 -8.15 -11.41 4.33
C PRO A 10 -6.88 -11.72 3.54
N ALA A 11 -5.72 -11.40 4.11
CA ALA A 11 -4.42 -11.64 3.49
C ALA A 11 -4.26 -13.11 3.10
N GLN A 12 -3.71 -13.34 1.91
CA GLN A 12 -3.42 -14.69 1.42
C GLN A 12 -2.03 -14.75 0.82
N VAL A 13 -1.30 -15.82 1.15
CA VAL A 13 0.03 -16.09 0.58
C VAL A 13 -0.13 -17.04 -0.59
N ARG A 14 0.29 -16.61 -1.78
CA ARG A 14 0.34 -17.40 -3.00
C ARG A 14 1.64 -18.21 -3.06
N PRO A 15 1.60 -19.47 -3.51
CA PRO A 15 2.82 -20.24 -3.77
C PRO A 15 3.76 -19.48 -4.70
N GLY A 16 5.03 -19.38 -4.33
CA GLY A 16 6.05 -18.73 -5.14
C GLY A 16 5.98 -17.19 -5.18
N GLN A 17 5.08 -16.54 -4.44
CA GLN A 17 4.99 -15.08 -4.47
C GLN A 17 6.32 -14.43 -4.06
N PRO A 18 6.72 -13.31 -4.68
CA PRO A 18 7.99 -12.67 -4.37
C PRO A 18 8.07 -12.25 -2.89
N ARG A 19 9.21 -12.54 -2.27
CA ARG A 19 9.50 -12.17 -0.87
C ARG A 19 10.64 -11.15 -0.84
N LEU A 20 10.51 -10.12 -0.01
CA LEU A 20 11.55 -9.09 0.14
C LEU A 20 12.68 -9.57 1.04
N ALA A 21 12.35 -10.29 2.12
CA ALA A 21 13.32 -10.93 3.00
C ALA A 21 13.31 -12.45 2.79
N PRO A 22 14.46 -13.13 2.94
CA PRO A 22 15.80 -12.59 3.19
C PRO A 22 16.53 -12.12 1.91
N SER A 23 15.89 -12.21 0.75
CA SER A 23 16.53 -12.10 -0.57
C SER A 23 17.09 -10.72 -0.91
N LEU A 24 16.51 -9.64 -0.37
CA LEU A 24 16.95 -8.28 -0.66
C LEU A 24 17.83 -7.73 0.48
N ARG A 25 19.01 -7.22 0.14
CA ARG A 25 19.99 -6.68 1.08
C ARG A 25 19.43 -5.50 1.86
N MET A 26 18.56 -4.69 1.25
CA MET A 26 17.89 -3.58 1.94
C MET A 26 17.12 -4.02 3.18
N MET A 27 16.55 -5.23 3.18
CA MET A 27 15.74 -5.72 4.30
C MET A 27 16.59 -6.07 5.52
N ALA A 28 17.85 -6.43 5.32
CA ALA A 28 18.80 -6.73 6.41
C ALA A 28 19.38 -5.46 7.07
N ARG A 29 19.13 -4.27 6.52
CA ARG A 29 19.65 -3.02 7.08
C ARG A 29 18.81 -2.55 8.25
N GLN A 30 19.43 -1.87 9.19
CA GLN A 30 18.68 -1.09 10.17
C GLN A 30 18.03 0.09 9.46
N ALA A 31 16.70 0.16 9.50
CA ALA A 31 15.99 1.30 8.94
C ALA A 31 16.31 2.58 9.72
N PRO A 32 16.21 3.77 9.09
CA PRO A 32 16.35 5.03 9.79
C PRO A 32 15.48 5.09 11.05
N PRO A 33 15.93 5.77 12.13
CA PRO A 33 15.10 5.92 13.32
C PRO A 33 13.89 6.81 13.08
N ARG A 34 13.89 7.63 12.00
CA ARG A 34 12.79 8.50 11.57
C ARG A 34 12.79 8.61 10.06
N LEU A 35 11.60 8.80 9.48
CA LEU A 35 11.41 9.12 8.07
C LEU A 35 10.38 10.25 7.96
N LEU A 36 10.87 11.49 8.08
CA LEU A 36 10.05 12.70 8.05
C LEU A 36 9.88 13.17 6.60
N ARG A 37 8.64 13.32 6.16
CA ARG A 37 8.26 13.72 4.78
C ARG A 37 7.17 14.79 4.76
N ASP A 38 7.09 15.58 5.81
CA ASP A 38 6.20 16.73 5.96
C ASP A 38 6.36 17.81 4.87
N HIS A 39 7.54 17.89 4.28
CA HIS A 39 7.87 18.79 3.16
C HIS A 39 7.54 18.20 1.77
N ILE A 40 7.03 16.98 1.69
CA ILE A 40 6.65 16.32 0.44
C ILE A 40 5.15 16.05 0.50
N ASP A 41 4.40 16.64 -0.43
CA ASP A 41 2.96 16.39 -0.55
C ASP A 41 2.71 15.23 -1.54
N PRO A 42 2.32 14.02 -1.08
CA PRO A 42 1.92 12.93 -1.96
C PRO A 42 0.53 13.14 -2.59
N ALA A 43 -0.19 14.20 -2.18
CA ALA A 43 -1.51 14.60 -2.65
C ALA A 43 -2.45 13.39 -2.85
N PRO A 44 -2.72 12.57 -1.82
CA PRO A 44 -3.52 11.38 -1.96
C PRO A 44 -4.95 11.71 -2.40
N LEU A 45 -5.57 10.82 -3.16
CA LEU A 45 -6.93 10.96 -3.70
C LEU A 45 -7.86 9.87 -3.17
N MET A 46 -9.16 10.15 -3.18
CA MET A 46 -10.22 9.20 -2.80
C MET A 46 -10.35 8.06 -3.82
N LEU A 47 -10.23 8.37 -5.11
CA LEU A 47 -10.23 7.42 -6.24
C LEU A 47 -11.46 6.50 -6.35
N GLY A 48 -12.58 6.81 -5.68
CA GLY A 48 -13.81 6.01 -5.70
C GLY A 48 -14.07 5.24 -4.39
N ASN A 49 -13.09 5.22 -3.48
CA ASN A 49 -13.13 4.46 -2.23
C ASN A 49 -14.02 5.06 -1.12
N ASP A 50 -14.80 6.09 -1.45
CA ASP A 50 -15.96 6.56 -0.68
C ASP A 50 -17.26 5.88 -1.10
N THR A 51 -17.26 5.20 -2.26
CA THR A 51 -18.45 4.59 -2.86
C THR A 51 -18.28 3.10 -3.19
N LEU A 52 -17.05 2.62 -3.39
CA LEU A 52 -16.73 1.25 -3.75
C LEU A 52 -15.72 0.62 -2.80
N GLY A 53 -15.73 -0.70 -2.71
CA GLY A 53 -14.72 -1.50 -1.99
C GLY A 53 -13.34 -1.56 -2.68
N ASP A 54 -12.97 -0.55 -3.44
CA ASP A 54 -11.81 -0.53 -4.33
C ASP A 54 -10.49 -0.11 -3.65
N CYS A 55 -10.42 -0.14 -2.31
CA CYS A 55 -9.27 0.37 -1.55
C CYS A 55 -7.91 -0.19 -2.02
N THR A 56 -7.87 -1.43 -2.52
CA THR A 56 -6.64 -2.04 -3.07
C THR A 56 -6.21 -1.40 -4.40
N SER A 57 -7.18 -1.07 -5.27
CA SER A 57 -6.93 -0.29 -6.48
C SER A 57 -6.54 1.16 -6.16
N ALA A 58 -7.30 1.81 -5.28
CA ALA A 58 -7.02 3.17 -4.83
C ALA A 58 -5.66 3.28 -4.13
N GLY A 59 -5.26 2.25 -3.37
CA GLY A 59 -3.93 2.13 -2.76
C GLY A 59 -2.82 2.13 -3.80
N LEU A 60 -2.94 1.35 -4.88
CA LEU A 60 -1.95 1.34 -5.96
C LEU A 60 -1.88 2.68 -6.70
N GLY A 61 -3.04 3.27 -7.00
CA GLY A 61 -3.12 4.61 -7.62
C GLY A 61 -2.46 5.69 -6.76
N ASN A 62 -2.68 5.66 -5.45
CA ASN A 62 -2.01 6.56 -4.51
C ASN A 62 -0.53 6.25 -4.34
N HIS A 63 -0.10 4.99 -4.49
CA HIS A 63 1.32 4.64 -4.45
C HIS A 63 2.06 5.22 -5.66
N ILE A 64 1.46 5.21 -6.85
CA ILE A 64 2.00 5.89 -8.05
C ILE A 64 2.23 7.38 -7.75
N ARG A 65 1.22 8.07 -7.17
CA ARG A 65 1.31 9.49 -6.81
C ARG A 65 2.37 9.77 -5.74
N ALA A 66 2.44 8.91 -4.72
CA ALA A 66 3.42 9.00 -3.66
C ALA A 66 4.85 8.82 -4.18
N THR A 67 5.09 7.82 -5.04
CA THR A 67 6.38 7.60 -5.70
C THR A 67 6.77 8.80 -6.59
N ALA A 68 5.82 9.34 -7.37
CA ALA A 68 6.06 10.53 -8.18
C ALA A 68 6.43 11.77 -7.33
N ALA A 69 5.75 11.97 -6.20
CA ALA A 69 6.02 13.07 -5.28
C ALA A 69 7.47 13.04 -4.75
N LEU A 70 8.00 11.85 -4.45
CA LEU A 70 9.42 11.68 -4.05
C LEU A 70 10.39 12.11 -5.15
N GLY A 71 9.97 12.05 -6.41
CA GLY A 71 10.73 12.54 -7.56
C GLY A 71 10.55 14.04 -7.84
N GLY A 72 9.74 14.76 -7.06
CA GLY A 72 9.47 16.19 -7.25
C GLY A 72 8.45 16.49 -8.34
N PHE A 73 7.61 15.53 -8.72
CA PHE A 73 6.53 15.70 -9.70
C PHE A 73 5.23 15.02 -9.25
N GLN A 74 4.18 15.09 -10.07
CA GLN A 74 2.91 14.40 -9.82
C GLN A 74 2.41 13.66 -11.05
N VAL A 75 1.76 12.53 -10.81
CA VAL A 75 1.08 11.73 -11.83
C VAL A 75 -0.42 11.91 -11.67
N GLY A 76 -1.10 12.23 -12.78
CA GLY A 76 -2.56 12.29 -12.82
C GLY A 76 -3.15 10.88 -12.77
N VAL A 77 -3.77 10.52 -11.64
CA VAL A 77 -4.56 9.30 -11.49
C VAL A 77 -6.01 9.74 -11.31
N ARG A 78 -6.90 9.33 -12.23
CA ARG A 78 -8.31 9.67 -12.19
C ARG A 78 -9.09 8.57 -11.46
N THR A 79 -10.23 8.92 -10.87
CA THR A 79 -11.16 7.94 -10.31
C THR A 79 -11.54 6.86 -11.33
N ALA A 80 -11.74 7.22 -12.61
CA ALA A 80 -12.04 6.25 -13.66
C ALA A 80 -10.90 5.23 -13.91
N ASP A 81 -9.65 5.63 -13.72
CA ASP A 81 -8.49 4.74 -13.88
C ASP A 81 -8.48 3.69 -12.75
N ALA A 82 -8.75 4.12 -11.52
CA ALA A 82 -8.83 3.23 -10.36
C ALA A 82 -10.02 2.27 -10.43
N ILE A 83 -11.20 2.75 -10.83
CA ILE A 83 -12.37 1.88 -10.99
C ILE A 83 -12.13 0.86 -12.10
N GLN A 84 -11.58 1.27 -13.25
CA GLN A 84 -11.26 0.33 -14.33
C GLN A 84 -10.24 -0.72 -13.89
N PHE A 85 -9.22 -0.33 -13.14
CA PHE A 85 -8.25 -1.29 -12.61
C PHE A 85 -8.89 -2.24 -11.58
N TYR A 86 -9.80 -1.74 -10.74
CA TYR A 86 -10.55 -2.55 -9.78
C TYR A 86 -11.41 -3.61 -10.50
N GLU A 87 -12.22 -3.20 -11.49
CA GLU A 87 -13.01 -4.11 -12.33
C GLU A 87 -12.16 -5.26 -12.88
N ARG A 88 -10.99 -4.94 -13.43
CA ARG A 88 -10.13 -5.94 -14.07
C ARG A 88 -9.37 -6.83 -13.09
N SER A 89 -9.01 -6.32 -11.92
CA SER A 89 -8.21 -7.04 -10.92
C SER A 89 -9.05 -7.90 -9.98
N THR A 90 -10.32 -7.57 -9.77
CA THR A 90 -11.19 -8.27 -8.81
C THR A 90 -12.43 -8.90 -9.46
N GLY A 91 -12.79 -8.49 -10.68
CA GLY A 91 -14.01 -8.93 -11.34
C GLY A 91 -15.25 -8.11 -10.97
N TYR A 92 -15.09 -7.02 -10.20
CA TYR A 92 -16.15 -6.06 -9.97
C TYR A 92 -16.78 -5.59 -11.29
N THR A 93 -18.10 -5.47 -11.33
CA THR A 93 -18.87 -5.02 -12.48
C THR A 93 -19.90 -3.96 -12.03
N PRO A 94 -19.87 -2.73 -12.58
CA PRO A 94 -20.80 -1.66 -12.19
C PRO A 94 -22.29 -1.98 -12.39
N ALA A 95 -22.61 -2.92 -13.30
CA ALA A 95 -23.98 -3.36 -13.54
C ALA A 95 -24.54 -4.27 -12.44
N ASP A 96 -23.69 -4.84 -11.57
CA ASP A 96 -24.08 -5.72 -10.48
C ASP A 96 -23.34 -5.35 -9.19
N PRO A 97 -23.96 -4.54 -8.31
CA PRO A 97 -23.37 -4.13 -7.03
C PRO A 97 -22.99 -5.30 -6.12
N SER A 98 -23.56 -6.50 -6.31
CA SER A 98 -23.19 -7.68 -5.52
C SER A 98 -21.77 -8.18 -5.83
N THR A 99 -21.17 -7.74 -6.95
CA THR A 99 -19.79 -8.05 -7.31
C THR A 99 -18.76 -7.14 -6.60
N ASP A 100 -19.19 -6.09 -5.90
CA ASP A 100 -18.29 -5.25 -5.10
C ASP A 100 -17.91 -5.97 -3.80
N GLN A 101 -16.91 -6.85 -3.91
CA GLN A 101 -16.45 -7.74 -2.83
C GLN A 101 -15.02 -7.43 -2.36
N GLY A 102 -14.43 -6.34 -2.86
CA GLY A 102 -13.06 -5.99 -2.57
C GLY A 102 -12.03 -6.83 -3.31
N GLY A 103 -10.79 -6.84 -2.84
CA GLY A 103 -9.69 -7.58 -3.45
C GLY A 103 -8.72 -8.16 -2.44
N ILE A 104 -8.12 -9.30 -2.80
CA ILE A 104 -6.96 -9.87 -2.10
C ILE A 104 -5.72 -9.15 -2.61
N GLU A 105 -4.96 -8.50 -1.73
CA GLU A 105 -3.86 -7.61 -2.14
C GLU A 105 -2.81 -8.31 -2.98
N SER A 106 -2.42 -9.55 -2.65
CA SER A 106 -1.47 -10.33 -3.44
C SER A 106 -1.96 -10.56 -4.88
N ASP A 107 -3.25 -10.79 -5.08
CA ASP A 107 -3.83 -11.01 -6.40
C ASP A 107 -3.89 -9.70 -7.19
N VAL A 108 -4.25 -8.61 -6.52
CA VAL A 108 -4.26 -7.27 -7.10
C VAL A 108 -2.85 -6.83 -7.53
N LEU A 109 -1.84 -7.05 -6.69
CA LEU A 109 -0.44 -6.77 -7.00
C LEU A 109 0.08 -7.66 -8.14
N THR A 110 -0.29 -8.94 -8.15
CA THR A 110 0.04 -9.87 -9.24
C THR A 110 -0.59 -9.42 -10.56
N TYR A 111 -1.87 -9.01 -10.52
CA TYR A 111 -2.55 -8.47 -11.68
C TYR A 111 -1.84 -7.20 -12.19
N ALA A 112 -1.49 -6.28 -11.29
CA ALA A 112 -0.77 -5.06 -11.64
C ALA A 112 0.58 -5.36 -12.30
N SER A 113 1.37 -6.28 -11.76
CA SER A 113 2.67 -6.63 -12.35
C SER A 113 2.55 -7.29 -13.73
N ARG A 114 1.49 -8.07 -13.97
CA ARG A 114 1.28 -8.74 -15.26
C ARG A 114 0.65 -7.84 -16.32
N ASN A 115 -0.34 -7.05 -15.94
CA ASN A 115 -1.21 -6.31 -16.87
C ASN A 115 -1.04 -4.79 -16.80
N GLY A 116 -0.37 -4.31 -15.76
CA GLY A 116 -0.17 -2.90 -15.50
C GLY A 116 -1.37 -2.19 -14.88
N TYR A 117 -1.12 -0.99 -14.41
CA TYR A 117 -2.12 -0.01 -14.00
C TYR A 117 -2.24 1.04 -15.10
N ALA A 118 -3.32 0.96 -15.87
CA ALA A 118 -3.56 1.87 -16.98
C ALA A 118 -4.01 3.24 -16.49
N LEU A 119 -3.33 4.28 -16.96
CA LEU A 119 -3.68 5.69 -16.81
C LEU A 119 -4.10 6.25 -18.17
N GLU A 120 -4.52 7.51 -18.21
CA GLU A 120 -4.97 8.16 -19.44
C GLU A 120 -3.96 8.08 -20.60
N ASN A 121 -2.66 8.24 -20.30
CA ASN A 121 -1.61 8.39 -21.32
C ASN A 121 -0.54 7.28 -21.30
N GLU A 122 -0.57 6.40 -20.29
CA GLU A 122 0.45 5.37 -20.11
C GLU A 122 -0.08 4.22 -19.26
N THR A 123 0.64 3.09 -19.29
CA THR A 123 0.42 1.98 -18.36
C THR A 123 1.67 1.79 -17.53
N LEU A 124 1.49 1.77 -16.20
CA LEU A 124 2.58 1.57 -15.26
C LEU A 124 2.62 0.13 -14.77
N PHE A 125 3.81 -0.47 -14.74
CA PHE A 125 4.00 -1.86 -14.33
C PHE A 125 4.86 -1.90 -13.05
N PRO A 126 4.28 -2.28 -11.89
CA PRO A 126 5.05 -2.44 -10.69
C PRO A 126 5.79 -3.79 -10.71
N ILE A 127 6.89 -3.86 -9.98
CA ILE A 127 7.34 -5.10 -9.35
C ILE A 127 7.02 -5.02 -7.85
N TRP A 128 6.73 -6.16 -7.24
CA TRP A 128 6.33 -6.20 -5.83
C TRP A 128 6.99 -7.34 -5.08
N GLY A 129 6.89 -7.31 -3.75
CA GLY A 129 7.16 -8.45 -2.90
C GLY A 129 6.66 -8.23 -1.48
N THR A 130 6.56 -9.32 -0.73
CA THR A 130 6.01 -9.31 0.63
C THR A 130 7.10 -9.36 1.69
N ALA A 131 6.96 -8.53 2.73
CA ALA A 131 7.65 -8.67 4.00
C ALA A 131 6.73 -9.31 5.04
N GLU A 132 7.31 -9.90 6.09
CA GLU A 132 6.49 -10.37 7.21
C GLU A 132 5.79 -9.18 7.88
N PRO A 133 4.49 -9.28 8.22
CA PRO A 133 3.73 -8.16 8.77
C PRO A 133 4.24 -7.70 10.15
N ASP A 134 4.95 -8.56 10.87
CA ASP A 134 5.59 -8.24 12.16
C ASP A 134 7.06 -7.78 12.02
N ASP A 135 7.62 -7.73 10.81
CA ASP A 135 8.93 -7.13 10.55
C ASP A 135 8.82 -5.60 10.35
N PHE A 136 8.69 -4.90 11.47
CA PHE A 136 8.57 -3.42 11.48
C PHE A 136 9.85 -2.73 11.02
N ASN A 137 11.02 -3.39 11.09
CA ASN A 137 12.24 -2.86 10.49
C ASN A 137 12.17 -2.96 8.96
N GLY A 138 11.74 -4.11 8.45
CA GLY A 138 11.46 -4.33 7.04
C GLY A 138 10.45 -3.34 6.47
N MET A 139 9.31 -3.12 7.13
CA MET A 139 8.32 -2.13 6.71
C MET A 139 8.93 -0.72 6.59
N ARG A 140 9.78 -0.33 7.54
CA ARG A 140 10.49 0.97 7.49
C ARG A 140 11.52 1.03 6.37
N ASN A 141 12.21 -0.07 6.06
CA ASN A 141 13.09 -0.17 4.89
C ASN A 141 12.31 -0.07 3.57
N ILE A 142 11.12 -0.65 3.48
CA ILE A 142 10.20 -0.52 2.35
C ILE A 142 9.84 0.96 2.16
N MET A 143 9.36 1.65 3.20
CA MET A 143 9.04 3.07 3.11
C MET A 143 10.25 3.91 2.64
N ALA A 144 11.44 3.63 3.18
CA ALA A 144 12.65 4.36 2.85
C ALA A 144 13.16 4.10 1.42
N SER A 145 12.99 2.88 0.90
CA SER A 145 13.66 2.43 -0.34
C SER A 145 12.70 2.27 -1.53
N MET A 146 11.43 2.00 -1.28
CA MET A 146 10.38 1.75 -2.28
C MET A 146 9.32 2.86 -2.32
N GLY A 147 9.39 3.81 -1.39
CA GLY A 147 8.55 4.99 -1.35
C GLY A 147 7.43 4.89 -0.34
N ALA A 148 6.61 3.84 -0.36
CA ALA A 148 5.63 3.57 0.68
C ALA A 148 5.52 2.07 0.93
N ALA A 149 5.05 1.66 2.10
CA ALA A 149 4.64 0.27 2.32
C ALA A 149 3.15 0.16 2.04
N TYR A 150 2.77 -0.77 1.18
CA TYR A 150 1.40 -1.08 0.83
C TYR A 150 0.87 -2.12 1.83
N LEU A 151 -0.13 -1.77 2.62
CA LEU A 151 -0.56 -2.53 3.79
C LEU A 151 -2.03 -2.92 3.71
N GLY A 152 -2.31 -4.19 4.03
CA GLY A 152 -3.64 -4.66 4.40
C GLY A 152 -3.82 -4.63 5.91
N VAL A 153 -4.91 -4.03 6.39
CA VAL A 153 -5.22 -3.88 7.82
C VAL A 153 -6.66 -4.29 8.15
N GLN A 154 -6.91 -4.74 9.38
CA GLN A 154 -8.23 -5.10 9.89
C GLN A 154 -8.78 -3.99 10.79
N LEU A 155 -9.44 -3.00 10.22
CA LEU A 155 -10.01 -1.88 10.96
C LEU A 155 -11.05 -2.34 11.98
N ALA A 156 -11.00 -1.73 13.16
CA ALA A 156 -12.00 -1.87 14.19
C ALA A 156 -13.02 -0.72 14.13
N ILE A 157 -14.21 -0.88 14.73
CA ILE A 157 -15.22 0.18 14.76
C ILE A 157 -14.69 1.45 15.46
N ALA A 158 -13.80 1.33 16.45
CA ALA A 158 -13.14 2.47 17.08
C ALA A 158 -12.28 3.33 16.12
N ASP A 159 -11.90 2.79 14.95
CA ASP A 159 -11.07 3.47 13.95
C ASP A 159 -11.88 4.43 13.05
N GLN A 160 -13.21 4.48 13.19
CA GLN A 160 -14.11 5.36 12.40
C GLN A 160 -13.97 6.86 12.73
N GLY A 161 -13.35 7.21 13.86
CA GLY A 161 -13.18 8.61 14.28
C GLY A 161 -12.11 9.36 13.48
N ASP A 162 -12.13 10.69 13.58
CA ASP A 162 -11.22 11.59 12.83
C ASP A 162 -9.85 11.83 13.51
N GLY A 163 -9.59 11.17 14.65
CA GLY A 163 -8.37 11.34 15.44
C GLY A 163 -7.16 10.55 14.92
N VAL A 164 -6.08 10.58 15.72
CA VAL A 164 -4.97 9.64 15.57
C VAL A 164 -5.52 8.24 15.79
N LEU A 165 -5.23 7.34 14.84
CA LEU A 165 -5.60 5.93 14.97
C LEU A 165 -4.74 5.28 16.05
N ASP A 166 -5.40 4.83 17.11
CA ASP A 166 -4.74 4.37 18.32
C ASP A 166 -5.59 3.33 19.07
N THR A 167 -4.96 2.30 19.62
CA THR A 167 -5.61 1.23 20.39
C THR A 167 -6.18 1.68 21.74
N THR A 168 -5.84 2.88 22.20
CA THR A 168 -6.40 3.51 23.41
C THR A 168 -7.66 4.33 23.14
N THR A 169 -8.07 4.47 21.89
CA THR A 169 -9.33 5.14 21.53
C THR A 169 -10.50 4.37 22.13
N PRO A 170 -11.45 5.02 22.84
CA PRO A 170 -12.64 4.33 23.35
C PRO A 170 -13.49 3.72 22.23
N GLY A 171 -14.09 2.56 22.49
CA GLY A 171 -14.96 1.87 21.54
C GLY A 171 -14.55 0.42 21.32
N ASP A 172 -15.17 -0.22 20.33
CA ASP A 172 -14.82 -1.59 19.94
C ASP A 172 -13.47 -1.60 19.19
N GLN A 173 -12.48 -2.21 19.84
CA GLN A 173 -11.10 -2.34 19.40
C GLN A 173 -10.81 -3.68 18.71
N THR A 174 -11.83 -4.52 18.51
CA THR A 174 -11.73 -5.85 17.87
C THR A 174 -11.26 -5.67 16.43
N PRO A 175 -10.05 -6.16 16.07
CA PRO A 175 -9.57 -6.08 14.69
C PRO A 175 -10.59 -6.70 13.73
N GLY A 176 -10.93 -5.97 12.68
CA GLY A 176 -11.82 -6.42 11.61
C GLY A 176 -13.31 -6.26 11.92
N SER A 177 -13.68 -5.73 13.10
CA SER A 177 -15.08 -5.42 13.43
C SER A 177 -15.71 -4.38 12.51
N TRP A 178 -14.90 -3.50 11.89
CA TRP A 178 -15.36 -2.62 10.82
C TRP A 178 -15.12 -3.24 9.44
N GLY A 179 -13.95 -3.85 9.24
CA GLY A 179 -13.63 -4.61 8.03
C GLY A 179 -12.15 -4.51 7.63
N GLY A 180 -11.80 -5.09 6.48
CA GLY A 180 -10.44 -5.03 5.94
C GLY A 180 -10.22 -3.83 5.03
N HIS A 181 -9.09 -3.15 5.19
CA HIS A 181 -8.75 -1.95 4.42
C HIS A 181 -7.32 -1.97 3.89
N CYS A 182 -7.12 -1.40 2.70
CA CYS A 182 -5.80 -1.19 2.11
C CYS A 182 -5.39 0.28 2.30
N LEU A 183 -4.16 0.51 2.75
CA LEU A 183 -3.59 1.85 2.94
C LEU A 183 -2.08 1.85 2.73
N LEU A 184 -1.48 3.05 2.66
CA LEU A 184 -0.04 3.18 2.47
C LEU A 184 0.64 3.77 3.72
N ALA A 185 1.62 3.09 4.29
CA ALA A 185 2.52 3.74 5.26
C ALA A 185 3.56 4.59 4.51
N TRP A 186 3.59 5.88 4.83
CA TRP A 186 4.33 6.90 4.09
C TRP A 186 5.56 7.43 4.82
N GLY A 187 5.48 7.60 6.13
CA GLY A 187 6.54 8.19 6.94
C GLY A 187 6.28 7.97 8.42
N TYR A 188 7.28 8.24 9.26
CA TYR A 188 7.18 8.02 10.70
C TYR A 188 8.11 8.92 11.51
N THR A 189 7.67 9.29 12.72
CA THR A 189 8.38 10.23 13.60
C THR A 189 9.36 9.57 14.57
N GLY A 190 9.31 8.24 14.65
CA GLY A 190 10.10 7.42 15.56
C GLY A 190 9.70 5.95 15.43
N THR A 191 10.12 5.12 16.37
CA THR A 191 9.93 3.66 16.32
C THR A 191 9.32 3.07 17.59
N ALA A 192 9.04 3.90 18.60
CA ALA A 192 8.33 3.49 19.79
C ALA A 192 6.85 3.30 19.47
N ASP A 193 6.16 2.49 20.27
CA ASP A 193 4.75 2.15 20.06
C ASP A 193 3.82 3.38 20.01
N THR A 194 4.18 4.48 20.67
CA THR A 194 3.43 5.75 20.68
C THR A 194 3.90 6.75 19.62
N ASP A 195 5.01 6.47 18.91
CA ASP A 195 5.44 7.31 17.80
C ASP A 195 4.46 7.17 16.63
N LEU A 196 4.40 8.21 15.80
CA LEU A 196 3.41 8.32 14.74
C LEU A 196 3.92 7.78 13.42
N VAL A 197 2.99 7.17 12.69
CA VAL A 197 3.09 6.74 11.29
C VAL A 197 2.06 7.54 10.50
N SER A 198 2.50 8.15 9.40
CA SER A 198 1.63 8.80 8.42
C SER A 198 1.11 7.76 7.43
N LEU A 199 -0.21 7.69 7.28
CA LEU A 199 -0.92 6.75 6.43
C LEU A 199 -1.66 7.49 5.32
N LEU A 200 -1.44 7.12 4.06
CA LEU A 200 -2.19 7.65 2.93
C LEU A 200 -3.44 6.80 2.75
N THR A 201 -4.62 7.41 2.91
CA THR A 201 -5.91 6.73 2.74
C THR A 201 -7.02 7.76 2.56
N TRP A 202 -8.08 7.39 1.85
CA TRP A 202 -9.31 8.21 1.69
C TRP A 202 -9.04 9.67 1.30
N GLY A 203 -8.14 9.89 0.35
CA GLY A 203 -7.80 11.23 -0.14
C GLY A 203 -7.09 12.14 0.86
N THR A 204 -6.54 11.60 1.95
CA THR A 204 -5.83 12.39 2.95
C THR A 204 -4.67 11.62 3.59
N ILE A 205 -3.95 12.29 4.49
CA ILE A 205 -2.94 11.69 5.37
C ILE A 205 -3.56 11.53 6.77
N ARG A 206 -3.76 10.29 7.21
CA ARG A 206 -4.11 9.97 8.59
C ARG A 206 -2.85 9.71 9.41
N GLN A 207 -2.91 9.96 10.71
CA GLN A 207 -1.86 9.58 11.64
C GLN A 207 -2.30 8.36 12.43
N ALA A 208 -1.38 7.43 12.65
CA ALA A 208 -1.58 6.26 13.50
C ALA A 208 -0.38 6.07 14.43
N THR A 209 -0.57 5.42 15.57
CA THR A 209 0.57 4.97 16.38
C THR A 209 1.10 3.63 15.89
N TRP A 210 2.38 3.34 16.16
CA TRP A 210 2.95 2.03 15.81
C TRP A 210 2.23 0.86 16.51
N ARG A 211 1.74 1.05 17.74
CA ARG A 211 0.89 0.05 18.41
C ARG A 211 -0.41 -0.22 17.67
N TRP A 212 -0.99 0.80 17.03
CA TRP A 212 -2.16 0.62 16.19
C TRP A 212 -1.82 -0.22 14.96
N VAL A 213 -0.73 0.12 14.25
CA VAL A 213 -0.26 -0.66 13.09
C VAL A 213 -0.06 -2.12 13.47
N ARG A 214 0.64 -2.39 14.60
CA ARG A 214 0.85 -3.74 15.13
C ARG A 214 -0.44 -4.50 15.41
N SER A 215 -1.46 -3.81 15.92
CA SER A 215 -2.73 -4.45 16.28
C SER A 215 -3.66 -4.70 15.09
N ARG A 216 -3.38 -4.11 13.92
CA ARG A 216 -4.29 -4.11 12.77
C ARG A 216 -3.71 -4.79 11.53
N ILE A 217 -2.40 -4.84 11.38
CA ILE A 217 -1.75 -5.31 10.16
C ILE A 217 -2.03 -6.80 9.88
N MET A 218 -2.37 -7.10 8.63
CA MET A 218 -2.46 -8.46 8.09
C MET A 218 -1.29 -8.80 7.18
N GLU A 219 -0.88 -7.83 6.36
CA GLU A 219 0.11 -8.02 5.31
C GLU A 219 0.87 -6.72 5.02
N CYS A 220 2.11 -6.87 4.55
CA CYS A 220 3.01 -5.77 4.23
C CYS A 220 3.73 -6.03 2.90
N HIS A 221 3.49 -5.17 1.92
CA HIS A 221 4.08 -5.29 0.59
C HIS A 221 4.93 -4.08 0.25
N GLY A 222 6.03 -4.32 -0.44
CA GLY A 222 6.79 -3.31 -1.14
C GLY A 222 6.42 -3.29 -2.61
N VAL A 223 6.18 -2.11 -3.16
CA VAL A 223 5.83 -1.91 -4.57
C VAL A 223 6.82 -0.91 -5.18
N ALA A 224 7.37 -1.21 -6.35
CA ALA A 224 8.33 -0.33 -7.00
C ALA A 224 8.04 -0.13 -8.49
N TRP A 225 8.16 1.12 -8.91
CA TRP A 225 7.77 1.60 -10.24
C TRP A 225 8.99 2.07 -11.01
N ARG A 226 9.58 1.20 -11.84
CA ARG A 226 10.79 1.56 -12.60
C ARG A 226 10.62 2.83 -13.44
N GLN A 227 9.41 2.98 -13.98
CA GLN A 227 8.99 4.06 -14.88
C GLN A 227 8.95 5.43 -14.20
N LEU A 228 8.80 5.48 -12.87
CA LEU A 228 8.65 6.73 -12.10
C LEU A 228 9.93 7.16 -11.38
N VAL A 229 10.94 6.29 -11.33
CA VAL A 229 12.15 6.53 -10.54
C VAL A 229 13.32 6.89 -11.46
N PRO A 230 13.99 8.05 -11.26
CA PRO A 230 15.18 8.40 -12.04
C PRO A 230 16.28 7.36 -11.83
N ALA A 231 17.24 7.28 -12.75
CA ALA A 231 18.31 6.28 -12.69
C ALA A 231 19.12 6.32 -11.37
N SER A 232 19.22 7.49 -10.73
CA SER A 232 19.83 7.67 -9.40
C SER A 232 18.97 7.17 -8.23
N GLY A 233 17.64 7.20 -8.36
CA GLY A 233 16.72 6.65 -7.36
C GLY A 233 16.75 5.12 -7.31
N MET A 234 17.02 4.47 -8.45
CA MET A 234 17.29 3.03 -8.49
C MET A 234 18.55 2.60 -7.75
N THR A 235 19.51 3.51 -7.59
CA THR A 235 20.78 3.19 -6.90
C THR A 235 20.55 2.79 -5.44
N LEU A 236 19.43 3.24 -4.85
CA LEU A 236 18.99 2.83 -3.51
C LEU A 236 18.59 1.34 -3.45
N MET A 237 18.13 0.77 -4.56
CA MET A 237 17.82 -0.66 -4.69
C MET A 237 19.02 -1.46 -5.25
N GLY A 238 19.84 -0.88 -6.13
CA GLY A 238 21.07 -1.53 -6.62
C GLY A 238 20.86 -2.98 -7.09
N GLY A 239 21.64 -3.92 -6.53
CA GLY A 239 21.48 -5.35 -6.80
C GLY A 239 20.16 -5.97 -6.34
N ASP A 240 19.46 -5.34 -5.39
CA ASP A 240 18.14 -5.80 -4.91
C ASP A 240 17.09 -5.62 -6.01
N TRP A 241 17.22 -4.60 -6.87
CA TRP A 241 16.32 -4.43 -8.02
C TRP A 241 16.36 -5.65 -8.94
N GLY A 242 17.58 -6.10 -9.32
CA GLY A 242 17.74 -7.26 -10.19
C GLY A 242 17.15 -8.53 -9.59
N ALA A 243 17.38 -8.76 -8.29
CA ALA A 243 16.81 -9.90 -7.56
C ALA A 243 15.28 -9.85 -7.51
N LEU A 244 14.69 -8.67 -7.27
CA LEU A 244 13.24 -8.51 -7.22
C LEU A 244 12.60 -8.68 -8.61
N VAL A 245 13.25 -8.19 -9.67
CA VAL A 245 12.82 -8.41 -11.05
C VAL A 245 12.85 -9.89 -11.41
N GLU A 246 13.89 -10.62 -11.01
CA GLU A 246 13.97 -12.08 -11.23
C GLU A 246 12.85 -12.81 -10.52
N ALA A 247 12.66 -12.54 -9.22
CA ALA A 247 11.61 -13.17 -8.42
C ALA A 247 10.21 -12.94 -8.99
N ASN A 248 9.91 -11.71 -9.46
CA ASN A 248 8.64 -11.42 -10.14
C ASN A 248 8.52 -12.16 -11.47
N ARG A 249 9.61 -12.28 -12.25
CA ARG A 249 9.58 -12.99 -13.53
C ARG A 249 9.32 -14.48 -13.34
N GLU A 250 10.02 -15.11 -12.41
CA GLU A 250 9.82 -16.52 -12.05
C GLU A 250 8.38 -16.77 -11.59
N TYR A 251 7.90 -15.94 -10.66
CA TYR A 251 6.54 -16.04 -10.14
C TYR A 251 5.46 -15.87 -11.22
N LEU A 252 5.63 -14.91 -12.13
CA LEU A 252 4.65 -14.65 -13.19
C LEU A 252 4.67 -15.69 -14.31
N ALA A 253 5.76 -16.47 -14.45
CA ALA A 253 5.90 -17.53 -15.44
C ALA A 253 5.15 -18.82 -15.07
N GLY A 254 4.87 -19.04 -13.78
CA GLY A 254 4.17 -20.24 -13.27
C GLY A 254 5.13 -21.32 -12.80
#